data_AF-B4QTD4-F1
#
_entry.id   AF-B4QTD4-F1
#
_cell.length_a   1.000
_cell.length_b   1.000
_cell.length_c   1.000
_cell.angle_alpha   90.00
_cell.angle_beta   90.00
_cell.angle_gamma   90.00
#
_symmetry.space_group_name_H-M   'P 1'
#
loop_
_entity.id
_entity.type
_entity.pdbx_description
1 polymer ?
#
loop_
_entity_poly.entity_id
_entity_poly.type
_entity_poly.pdbx_seq_one_letter_code
_entity_poly.pdbx_strand_id
1 'polypeptide(L)'
;MSWSNALAKEILKPESLIISSEIAVVIADKFPKAHHHYLVLPLADIPSIFHLNRSHLPLLEELHLLAKNVVEVKGVQWQDFNVGFHAEPSMQRLHLHVISRDFVSTSLKTKKHWNSFNTELFVPYTKLYDQLEKENSISRLPKSLKDELLAKPLICNQCEFVARNLPSLKGHLVGHLQDPKSVCQRTTSAD
;
A
#
# COMPACT_ATOMS: atom_id res chain seq x y z
N MET A 1 18.00 -1.55 18.93
CA MET A 1 16.77 -2.18 18.38
C MET A 1 16.58 -1.74 16.94
N SER A 2 16.32 -2.67 16.02
CA SER A 2 16.15 -2.36 14.60
C SER A 2 14.86 -1.57 14.35
N TRP A 3 14.92 -0.57 13.47
CA TRP A 3 13.76 0.23 13.03
C TRP A 3 12.64 -0.64 12.42
N SER A 4 13.00 -1.79 11.85
CA SER A 4 12.08 -2.73 11.20
C SER A 4 11.03 -3.32 12.16
N ASN A 5 11.24 -3.25 13.48
CA ASN A 5 10.38 -3.89 14.47
C ASN A 5 9.45 -2.90 15.19
N ALA A 6 9.39 -1.65 14.71
CA ALA A 6 8.60 -0.61 15.38
C ALA A 6 7.09 -0.92 15.40
N LEU A 7 6.56 -1.59 14.37
CA LEU A 7 5.14 -1.97 14.30
C LEU A 7 4.71 -2.88 15.46
N ALA A 8 5.56 -3.82 15.87
CA ALA A 8 5.26 -4.73 16.98
C ALA A 8 5.01 -3.99 18.31
N LYS A 9 5.60 -2.80 18.49
CA LYS A 9 5.35 -1.95 19.67
C LYS A 9 4.13 -1.06 19.49
N GLU A 10 3.90 -0.60 18.26
CA GLU A 10 2.80 0.32 17.97
C GLU A 10 1.44 -0.35 18.14
N ILE A 11 1.31 -1.62 17.76
CA ILE A 11 0.05 -2.36 17.93
C ILE A 11 -0.33 -2.64 19.40
N LEU A 12 0.59 -2.44 20.35
CA LEU A 12 0.34 -2.61 21.79
C LEU A 12 -0.18 -1.34 22.46
N LYS A 13 -0.21 -0.21 21.75
CA LYS A 13 -0.59 1.09 22.25
C LYS A 13 -2.04 1.39 21.87
N PRO A 14 -2.98 1.45 22.84
CA PRO A 14 -4.40 1.67 22.55
C PRO A 14 -4.69 2.95 21.75
N GLU A 15 -3.91 4.02 21.96
CA GLU A 15 -4.08 5.32 21.31
C GLU A 15 -3.77 5.31 19.80
N SER A 16 -3.04 4.30 19.32
CA SER A 16 -2.73 4.13 17.89
C SER A 16 -3.78 3.33 17.14
N LEU A 17 -4.71 2.67 17.85
CA LEU A 17 -5.71 1.80 17.25
C LEU A 17 -6.90 2.63 16.74
N ILE A 18 -7.28 2.41 15.49
CA ILE A 18 -8.47 3.00 14.87
C ILE A 18 -9.68 2.10 15.12
N ILE A 19 -9.54 0.82 14.77
CA ILE A 19 -10.49 -0.27 15.02
C ILE A 19 -9.71 -1.56 15.25
N SER A 20 -10.35 -2.55 15.86
CA SER A 20 -9.76 -3.86 16.13
C SER A 20 -10.81 -4.97 16.11
N SER A 21 -10.35 -6.20 15.94
CA SER A 21 -11.10 -7.42 16.24
C SER A 21 -10.34 -8.26 17.28
N GLU A 22 -10.79 -9.49 17.52
CA GLU A 22 -10.14 -10.40 18.46
C GLU A 22 -8.74 -10.83 18.00
N ILE A 23 -8.45 -10.77 16.69
CA ILE A 23 -7.22 -11.32 16.11
C ILE A 23 -6.40 -10.31 15.30
N ALA A 24 -6.90 -9.09 15.09
CA ALA A 24 -6.23 -8.08 14.28
C ALA A 24 -6.57 -6.65 14.70
N VAL A 25 -5.72 -5.71 14.28
CA VAL A 25 -5.86 -4.28 14.58
C VAL A 25 -5.66 -3.44 13.33
N VAL A 26 -6.24 -2.25 13.31
CA VAL A 26 -6.00 -1.22 12.30
C VAL A 26 -5.36 -0.01 12.94
N ILE A 27 -4.25 0.46 12.37
CA ILE A 27 -3.56 1.69 12.79
C ILE A 27 -3.38 2.64 11.60
N ALA A 28 -3.17 3.92 11.89
CA ALA A 28 -2.71 4.86 10.87
C ALA A 28 -1.23 4.61 10.53
N ASP A 29 -0.85 4.69 9.25
CA ASP A 29 0.57 4.70 8.88
C ASP A 29 1.20 6.03 9.36
N LYS A 30 2.31 5.93 10.10
CA LYS A 30 3.02 7.09 10.67
C LYS A 30 3.63 8.02 9.61
N PHE A 31 3.89 7.49 8.41
CA PHE A 31 4.46 8.19 7.27
C PHE A 31 3.58 7.96 6.03
N PRO A 32 2.32 8.44 6.04
CA PRO A 32 1.31 8.06 5.05
C PRO A 32 1.75 8.46 3.63
N LYS A 33 1.52 7.64 2.60
CA LYS A 33 1.93 8.00 1.23
C LYS A 33 0.81 8.65 0.41
N ALA A 34 -0.40 8.71 0.95
CA ALA A 34 -1.61 9.32 0.40
C ALA A 34 -2.40 10.00 1.55
N HIS A 35 -3.53 10.65 1.26
CA HIS A 35 -4.38 11.24 2.30
C HIS A 35 -4.87 10.22 3.32
N HIS A 36 -5.27 9.03 2.85
CA HIS A 36 -5.65 7.91 3.70
C HIS A 36 -4.61 6.81 3.52
N HIS A 37 -3.94 6.44 4.61
CA HIS A 37 -3.03 5.30 4.62
C HIS A 37 -3.09 4.60 5.98
N TYR A 38 -3.64 3.40 5.97
CA TYR A 38 -3.82 2.56 7.15
C TYR A 38 -3.08 1.24 6.98
N LEU A 39 -2.75 0.63 8.10
CA LEU A 39 -2.15 -0.69 8.17
C LEU A 39 -3.08 -1.59 8.98
N VAL A 40 -3.47 -2.73 8.40
CA VAL A 40 -4.17 -3.80 9.12
C VAL A 40 -3.15 -4.87 9.48
N LEU A 41 -3.00 -5.16 10.76
CA LEU A 41 -1.99 -6.08 11.29
C LEU A 41 -2.66 -7.20 12.07
N PRO A 42 -2.26 -8.47 11.87
CA PRO A 42 -2.65 -9.54 12.77
C PRO A 42 -1.97 -9.36 14.13
N LEU A 43 -2.62 -9.81 15.20
CA LEU A 43 -2.00 -9.96 16.51
C LEU A 43 -0.96 -11.09 16.51
N ALA A 44 -1.21 -12.16 15.74
CA ALA A 44 -0.28 -13.26 15.52
C ALA A 44 1.07 -12.79 14.96
N ASP A 45 2.16 -13.42 15.42
CA ASP A 45 3.52 -13.05 15.01
C ASP A 45 3.95 -13.65 13.68
N ILE A 46 3.45 -13.03 12.61
CA ILE A 46 3.78 -13.38 11.24
C ILE A 46 4.76 -12.34 10.69
N PRO A 47 6.01 -12.70 10.35
CA PRO A 47 7.02 -11.71 9.99
C PRO A 47 6.72 -10.96 8.68
N SER A 48 6.16 -11.65 7.67
CA SER A 48 5.88 -11.09 6.34
C SER A 48 5.02 -12.04 5.51
N ILE A 49 4.62 -11.60 4.31
CA ILE A 49 3.87 -12.42 3.34
C ILE A 49 4.54 -13.76 2.98
N PHE A 50 5.86 -13.85 3.10
CA PHE A 50 6.62 -15.08 2.77
C PHE A 50 6.48 -16.19 3.81
N HIS A 51 5.81 -15.91 4.93
CA HIS A 51 5.53 -16.87 6.00
C HIS A 51 4.05 -17.31 5.98
N LEU A 52 3.29 -16.85 4.98
CA LEU A 52 1.92 -17.26 4.78
C LEU A 52 1.87 -18.62 4.07
N ASN A 53 0.81 -19.37 4.39
CA ASN A 53 0.40 -20.60 3.72
C ASN A 53 -1.14 -20.69 3.76
N ARG A 54 -1.76 -21.73 3.18
CA ARG A 54 -3.23 -21.85 3.12
C ARG A 54 -3.94 -21.80 4.47
N SER A 55 -3.31 -22.20 5.57
CA SER A 55 -3.95 -22.12 6.89
C SER A 55 -4.21 -20.68 7.33
N HIS A 56 -3.60 -19.70 6.67
CA HIS A 56 -3.76 -18.28 6.98
C HIS A 56 -4.87 -17.60 6.15
N LEU A 57 -5.56 -18.30 5.25
CA LEU A 57 -6.64 -17.71 4.45
C LEU A 57 -7.75 -17.06 5.32
N PRO A 58 -8.26 -17.69 6.40
CA PRO A 58 -9.25 -17.05 7.28
C PRO A 58 -8.72 -15.78 7.95
N LEU A 59 -7.43 -15.77 8.31
CA LEU A 59 -6.81 -14.56 8.84
C LEU A 59 -6.79 -13.45 7.79
N LEU A 60 -6.45 -13.75 6.54
CA LEU A 60 -6.43 -12.77 5.45
C LEU A 60 -7.82 -12.21 5.15
N GLU A 61 -8.87 -13.03 5.22
CA GLU A 61 -10.27 -12.58 5.12
C GLU A 61 -10.60 -11.57 6.21
N GLU A 62 -10.22 -11.84 7.46
CA GLU A 62 -10.42 -10.93 8.58
C GLU A 62 -9.67 -9.60 8.39
N LEU A 63 -8.41 -9.65 7.94
CA LEU A 63 -7.65 -8.42 7.63
C LEU A 63 -8.35 -7.58 6.54
N HIS A 64 -8.93 -8.24 5.54
CA HIS A 64 -9.64 -7.56 4.46
C HIS A 64 -11.01 -7.01 4.90
N LEU A 65 -11.70 -7.68 5.82
CA LEU A 65 -12.91 -7.15 6.45
C LEU A 65 -12.59 -5.88 7.25
N LEU A 66 -11.56 -5.91 8.09
CA LEU A 66 -11.09 -4.71 8.80
C LEU A 66 -10.65 -3.59 7.86
N ALA A 67 -10.06 -3.92 6.71
CA ALA A 67 -9.73 -2.94 5.68
C ALA A 67 -10.97 -2.21 5.14
N LYS A 68 -12.09 -2.92 4.93
CA LYS A 68 -13.36 -2.30 4.53
C LYS A 68 -13.94 -1.45 5.65
N ASN A 69 -13.93 -1.99 6.88
CA ASN A 69 -14.49 -1.30 8.05
C ASN A 69 -13.78 0.03 8.33
N VAL A 70 -12.44 0.10 8.17
CA VAL A 70 -11.72 1.38 8.39
C VAL A 70 -12.07 2.42 7.32
N VAL A 71 -12.28 2.01 6.07
CA VAL A 71 -12.72 2.90 5.00
C VAL A 71 -14.11 3.45 5.30
N GLU A 72 -15.03 2.58 5.73
CA GLU A 72 -16.39 2.96 6.12
C GLU A 72 -16.42 3.93 7.30
N VAL A 73 -15.70 3.60 8.38
CA VAL A 73 -15.58 4.46 9.58
C VAL A 73 -15.01 5.85 9.25
N LYS A 74 -14.18 5.94 8.21
CA LYS A 74 -13.59 7.21 7.75
C LYS A 74 -14.50 7.98 6.79
N GLY A 75 -15.65 7.43 6.41
CA GLY A 75 -16.63 8.09 5.54
C GLY A 75 -16.15 8.29 4.11
N VAL A 76 -15.23 7.44 3.64
CA VAL A 76 -14.65 7.50 2.29
C VAL A 76 -15.03 6.28 1.47
N GLN A 77 -14.85 6.38 0.15
CA GLN A 77 -15.35 5.39 -0.78
C GLN A 77 -14.33 4.27 -1.03
N TRP A 78 -14.75 3.01 -0.95
CA TRP A 78 -13.88 1.84 -1.13
C TRP A 78 -13.16 1.82 -2.48
N GLN A 79 -13.83 2.26 -3.54
CA GLN A 79 -13.27 2.30 -4.90
C GLN A 79 -12.06 3.23 -5.04
N ASP A 80 -11.83 4.15 -4.09
CA ASP A 80 -10.71 5.08 -4.12
C ASP A 80 -9.43 4.50 -3.49
N PHE A 81 -9.46 3.24 -3.06
CA PHE A 81 -8.37 2.59 -2.36
C PHE A 81 -7.68 1.50 -3.18
N ASN A 82 -6.39 1.38 -2.94
CA ASN A 82 -5.60 0.18 -3.23
C ASN A 82 -5.40 -0.58 -1.92
N VAL A 83 -5.65 -1.88 -1.96
CA VAL A 83 -5.55 -2.75 -0.78
C VAL A 83 -4.66 -3.95 -1.12
N GLY A 84 -3.56 -4.10 -0.38
CA GLY A 84 -2.54 -5.08 -0.73
C GLY A 84 -1.28 -5.01 0.14
N PHE A 85 -0.26 -5.73 -0.29
CA PHE A 85 0.98 -5.94 0.44
C PHE A 85 2.19 -5.51 -0.40
N HIS A 86 3.29 -5.15 0.24
CA HIS A 86 4.55 -5.01 -0.49
C HIS A 86 5.20 -6.38 -0.74
N ALA A 87 5.60 -6.64 -2.00
CA ALA A 87 6.42 -7.78 -2.40
C ALA A 87 7.86 -7.69 -1.87
N GLU A 88 8.26 -6.54 -1.33
CA GLU A 88 9.49 -6.35 -0.56
C GLU A 88 9.13 -5.55 0.71
N PRO A 89 8.67 -6.23 1.79
CA PRO A 89 8.29 -5.56 3.02
C PRO A 89 9.47 -4.79 3.61
N SER A 90 9.24 -3.52 3.96
CA SER A 90 10.25 -2.68 4.60
C SER A 90 10.34 -2.90 6.10
N MET A 91 9.23 -3.33 6.72
CA MET A 91 9.14 -3.62 8.15
C MET A 91 8.86 -5.10 8.38
N GLN A 92 9.29 -5.59 9.54
CA GLN A 92 8.82 -6.87 10.06
C GLN A 92 7.40 -6.69 10.61
N ARG A 93 6.68 -7.82 10.72
CA ARG A 93 5.23 -7.93 10.93
C ARG A 93 4.47 -7.79 9.63
N LEU A 94 3.65 -8.80 9.31
CA LEU A 94 2.67 -8.75 8.24
C LEU A 94 1.76 -7.54 8.44
N HIS A 95 1.56 -6.76 7.38
CA HIS A 95 0.62 -5.65 7.38
C HIS A 95 0.00 -5.49 5.99
N LEU A 96 -1.32 -5.44 5.96
CA LEU A 96 -2.10 -5.10 4.77
C LEU A 96 -2.19 -3.57 4.70
N HIS A 97 -1.75 -3.00 3.59
CA HIS A 97 -1.93 -1.58 3.32
C HIS A 97 -3.35 -1.32 2.83
N VAL A 98 -3.97 -0.28 3.38
CA VAL A 98 -5.20 0.31 2.88
C VAL A 98 -4.89 1.76 2.55
N ILE A 99 -4.67 2.05 1.27
CA ILE A 99 -4.13 3.34 0.84
C ILE A 99 -4.99 3.98 -0.26
N SER A 100 -5.34 5.26 -0.10
CA SER A 100 -6.07 6.00 -1.14
C SER A 100 -5.21 6.24 -2.38
N ARG A 101 -5.85 6.32 -3.54
CA ARG A 101 -5.18 6.43 -4.86
C ARG A 101 -4.68 7.83 -5.19
N ASP A 102 -4.88 8.82 -4.32
CA ASP A 102 -4.40 10.19 -4.53
C ASP A 102 -2.88 10.32 -4.51
N PHE A 103 -2.20 9.57 -3.63
CA PHE A 103 -0.78 9.68 -3.32
C PHE A 103 -0.27 11.12 -3.09
N VAL A 104 -1.12 12.00 -2.58
CA VAL A 104 -0.77 13.37 -2.20
C VAL A 104 -0.37 13.38 -0.74
N SER A 105 0.95 13.38 -0.49
CA SER A 105 1.49 13.40 0.87
C SER A 105 2.89 14.01 0.94
N THR A 106 3.20 14.67 2.05
CA THR A 106 4.56 15.14 2.37
C THR A 106 5.53 13.99 2.64
N SER A 107 5.04 12.81 3.03
CA SER A 107 5.85 11.60 3.30
C SER A 107 6.13 10.75 2.05
N LEU A 108 5.51 11.06 0.91
CA LEU A 108 5.95 10.56 -0.41
C LEU A 108 7.19 11.36 -0.84
N LYS A 109 8.39 10.76 -0.64
CA LYS A 109 9.69 11.45 -0.72
C LYS A 109 10.67 10.88 -1.75
N THR A 110 10.49 9.63 -2.18
CA THR A 110 11.45 8.95 -3.07
C THR A 110 10.74 8.23 -4.21
N LYS A 111 11.46 7.99 -5.32
CA LYS A 111 10.99 7.09 -6.40
C LYS A 111 10.66 5.70 -5.85
N LYS A 112 11.45 5.20 -4.89
CA LYS A 112 11.17 3.93 -4.21
C LYS A 112 9.81 3.93 -3.52
N HIS A 113 9.42 5.02 -2.83
CA HIS A 113 8.09 5.11 -2.23
C HIS A 113 7.00 5.08 -3.30
N TRP A 114 7.19 5.72 -4.45
CA TRP A 114 6.21 5.68 -5.53
C TRP A 114 6.09 4.27 -6.12
N ASN A 115 7.21 3.71 -6.57
CA ASN A 115 7.25 2.44 -7.26
C ASN A 115 6.86 1.26 -6.36
N SER A 116 7.03 1.35 -5.03
CA SER A 116 6.58 0.30 -4.11
C SER A 116 5.05 0.14 -4.08
N PHE A 117 4.28 1.18 -4.44
CA PHE A 117 2.82 1.14 -4.48
C PHE A 117 2.24 1.10 -5.90
N ASN A 118 2.98 1.60 -6.89
CA ASN A 118 2.48 1.79 -8.27
C ASN A 118 3.21 0.91 -9.31
N THR A 119 3.76 -0.22 -8.87
CA THR A 119 4.30 -1.28 -9.73
C THR A 119 3.92 -2.64 -9.15
N GLU A 120 4.40 -3.71 -9.76
CA GLU A 120 4.26 -5.10 -9.32
C GLU A 120 4.91 -5.39 -7.95
N LEU A 121 5.63 -4.40 -7.37
CA LEU A 121 6.07 -4.42 -5.98
C LEU A 121 4.90 -4.26 -4.99
N PHE A 122 3.74 -3.80 -5.43
CA PHE A 122 2.50 -3.83 -4.66
C PHE A 122 1.66 -5.02 -5.13
N VAL A 123 1.46 -6.00 -4.26
CA VAL A 123 0.67 -7.20 -4.54
C VAL A 123 -0.76 -6.94 -4.03
N PRO A 124 -1.76 -6.81 -4.92
CA PRO A 124 -3.14 -6.66 -4.50
C PRO A 124 -3.59 -7.83 -3.62
N TYR A 125 -4.46 -7.56 -2.65
CA TYR A 125 -4.99 -8.59 -1.73
C TYR A 125 -5.50 -9.82 -2.48
N THR A 126 -6.35 -9.62 -3.49
CA THR A 126 -6.96 -10.70 -4.27
C THR A 126 -5.91 -11.57 -4.96
N LYS A 127 -4.89 -10.95 -5.58
CA LYS A 127 -3.80 -11.68 -6.22
C LYS A 127 -3.00 -12.52 -5.21
N LEU A 128 -2.69 -11.96 -4.04
CA LEU A 128 -1.98 -12.69 -3.00
C LEU A 128 -2.82 -13.85 -2.46
N TYR A 129 -4.11 -13.62 -2.23
CA TYR A 129 -5.06 -14.63 -1.75
C TYR A 129 -5.14 -15.81 -2.73
N ASP A 130 -5.42 -15.53 -4.01
CA ASP A 130 -5.53 -16.55 -5.06
C ASP A 130 -4.23 -17.34 -5.24
N GLN A 131 -3.08 -16.67 -5.18
CA GLN A 131 -1.78 -17.33 -5.25
C GLN A 131 -1.57 -18.25 -4.04
N LEU A 132 -1.87 -17.77 -2.84
CA LEU A 132 -1.70 -18.56 -1.61
C LEU A 132 -2.62 -19.78 -1.57
N GLU A 133 -3.86 -19.64 -2.04
CA GLU A 133 -4.82 -20.71 -2.16
C GLU A 133 -4.33 -21.81 -3.13
N LYS A 134 -3.74 -21.42 -4.26
CA LYS A 134 -3.25 -22.36 -5.28
C LYS A 134 -1.91 -22.98 -4.93
N GLU A 135 -0.95 -22.19 -4.47
CA GLU A 135 0.47 -22.56 -4.36
C GLU A 135 0.91 -22.83 -2.91
N ASN A 136 0.04 -22.57 -1.93
CA ASN A 136 0.31 -22.73 -0.49
C ASN A 136 1.48 -21.90 0.05
N SER A 137 2.03 -20.99 -0.74
CA SER A 137 3.16 -20.14 -0.37
C SER A 137 3.23 -18.92 -1.28
N ILE A 138 3.97 -17.90 -0.84
CA ILE A 138 4.32 -16.73 -1.65
C ILE A 138 5.84 -16.71 -1.84
N SER A 139 6.29 -16.63 -3.09
CA SER A 139 7.70 -16.56 -3.43
C SER A 139 8.22 -15.11 -3.50
N ARG A 140 9.50 -14.92 -3.18
CA ARG A 140 10.19 -13.64 -3.36
C ARG A 140 10.39 -13.34 -4.83
N LEU A 141 10.30 -12.07 -5.20
CA LEU A 141 10.73 -11.62 -6.53
C LEU A 141 12.25 -11.79 -6.68
N PRO A 142 12.75 -12.20 -7.85
CA PRO A 142 14.17 -12.15 -8.15
C PRO A 142 14.74 -10.74 -7.96
N LYS A 143 15.97 -10.65 -7.49
CA LYS A 143 16.63 -9.35 -7.25
C LYS A 143 16.65 -8.46 -8.50
N SER A 144 16.95 -9.04 -9.67
CA SER A 144 16.98 -8.32 -10.95
C SER A 144 15.63 -7.67 -11.26
N LEU A 145 14.54 -8.42 -11.14
CA LEU A 145 13.19 -7.91 -11.34
C LEU A 145 12.84 -6.82 -10.32
N LYS A 146 13.20 -7.00 -9.04
CA LYS A 146 12.99 -5.97 -8.03
C LYS A 146 13.70 -4.66 -8.38
N ASP A 147 14.97 -4.75 -8.78
CA ASP A 147 15.78 -3.58 -9.11
C ASP A 147 15.22 -2.87 -10.36
N GLU A 148 14.74 -3.63 -11.35
CA GLU A 148 14.03 -3.11 -12.53
C GLU A 148 12.74 -2.37 -12.14
N LEU A 149 11.87 -2.99 -11.33
CA LEU A 149 10.62 -2.40 -10.87
C LEU A 149 10.86 -1.11 -10.07
N LEU A 150 11.90 -1.09 -9.23
CA LEU A 150 12.31 0.11 -8.49
C LEU A 150 12.87 1.20 -9.41
N ALA A 151 13.47 0.85 -10.54
CA ALA A 151 14.04 1.79 -11.50
C ALA A 151 13.00 2.37 -12.46
N LYS A 152 11.82 1.73 -12.63
CA LYS A 152 10.74 2.16 -13.54
C LYS A 152 10.49 3.68 -13.50
N PRO A 153 10.17 4.31 -14.66
CA PRO A 153 9.82 5.73 -14.70
C PRO A 153 8.67 6.08 -13.77
N LEU A 154 8.60 7.34 -13.35
CA LEU A 154 7.52 7.85 -12.50
C LEU A 154 6.26 8.08 -13.35
N ILE A 155 5.51 7.03 -13.62
CA ILE A 155 4.26 7.08 -14.39
C ILE A 155 3.10 7.35 -13.42
N CYS A 156 2.19 8.27 -13.77
CA CYS A 156 1.00 8.55 -13.00
C CYS A 156 0.10 7.30 -12.89
N ASN A 157 -0.56 7.13 -11.75
CA ASN A 157 -1.47 6.00 -11.52
C ASN A 157 -2.91 6.27 -12.01
N GLN A 158 -3.18 7.46 -12.55
CA GLN A 158 -4.51 7.92 -12.95
C GLN A 158 -4.57 8.33 -14.43
N CYS A 159 -3.43 8.54 -15.08
CA CYS A 159 -3.34 8.87 -16.51
C CYS A 159 -1.95 8.50 -17.07
N GLU A 160 -1.69 8.83 -18.33
CA GLU A 160 -0.47 8.47 -19.06
C GLU A 160 0.74 9.38 -18.78
N PHE A 161 0.60 10.38 -17.88
CA PHE A 161 1.69 11.33 -17.59
C PHE A 161 2.92 10.63 -17.01
N VAL A 162 4.10 10.94 -17.59
CA VAL A 162 5.40 10.45 -17.11
C VAL A 162 6.20 11.61 -16.53
N ALA A 163 6.45 11.58 -15.23
CA ALA A 163 7.15 12.64 -14.54
C ALA A 163 8.67 12.50 -14.65
N ARG A 164 9.36 13.63 -14.92
CA ARG A 164 10.83 13.70 -14.91
C ARG A 164 11.46 13.49 -13.53
N ASN A 165 10.74 13.83 -12.46
CA ASN A 165 11.18 13.71 -11.08
C ASN A 165 9.98 13.70 -10.13
N LEU A 166 10.21 13.38 -8.86
CA LEU A 166 9.14 13.26 -7.87
C LEU A 166 8.40 14.58 -7.60
N PRO A 167 9.05 15.76 -7.49
CA PRO A 167 8.33 17.03 -7.37
C PRO A 167 7.33 17.27 -8.52
N SER A 168 7.74 16.99 -9.76
CA SER A 168 6.86 17.09 -10.94
C SER A 168 5.67 16.14 -10.84
N LEU A 169 5.88 14.91 -10.37
CA LEU A 169 4.79 13.96 -10.14
C LEU A 169 3.82 14.46 -9.06
N LYS A 170 4.34 14.93 -7.93
CA LYS A 170 3.51 15.42 -6.81
C LYS A 170 2.65 16.61 -7.23
N GLY A 171 3.22 17.55 -7.98
CA GLY A 171 2.45 18.67 -8.54
C GLY A 171 1.34 18.20 -9.48
N HIS A 172 1.63 17.19 -10.32
CA HIS A 172 0.64 16.58 -11.19
C HIS A 172 -0.49 15.87 -10.43
N LEU A 173 -0.18 15.08 -9.39
CA LEU A 173 -1.16 14.36 -8.57
C LEU A 173 -2.14 15.30 -7.85
N VAL A 174 -1.69 16.48 -7.42
CA VAL A 174 -2.59 17.50 -6.83
C VAL A 174 -3.65 17.95 -7.83
N GLY A 175 -3.32 18.00 -9.13
CA GLY A 175 -4.30 18.34 -10.17
C GLY A 175 -5.47 17.37 -10.21
N HIS A 176 -5.23 16.07 -10.02
CA HIS A 176 -6.28 15.04 -10.04
C HIS A 176 -7.30 15.20 -8.90
N LEU A 177 -6.92 15.83 -7.78
CA LEU A 177 -7.84 16.12 -6.68
C LEU A 177 -8.80 17.27 -6.99
N GLN A 178 -8.38 18.21 -7.83
CA GLN A 178 -9.14 19.43 -8.12
C GLN A 178 -10.10 19.23 -9.29
N ASP A 179 -9.64 18.54 -10.34
CA ASP A 179 -10.44 18.24 -11.52
C ASP A 179 -9.96 16.95 -12.19
N PRO A 180 -10.61 15.81 -11.92
CA PRO A 180 -10.23 14.52 -12.48
C PRO A 180 -10.29 14.47 -14.02
N LYS A 181 -11.04 15.36 -14.68
CA LYS A 181 -11.28 15.32 -16.13
C LYS A 181 -10.35 16.21 -16.95
N SER A 182 -9.80 17.30 -16.39
CA SER A 182 -8.97 18.24 -17.16
C SER A 182 -7.46 17.96 -17.15
N VAL A 183 -6.97 17.14 -16.22
CA VAL A 183 -5.52 16.89 -16.09
C VAL A 183 -4.96 16.05 -17.25
N CYS A 184 -5.77 15.17 -17.82
CA CYS A 184 -5.36 14.23 -18.86
C CYS A 184 -5.17 14.86 -20.26
N GLN A 185 -5.57 16.13 -20.47
CA GLN A 185 -5.55 16.78 -21.78
C GLN A 185 -4.35 17.71 -22.04
N ARG A 186 -3.42 17.85 -21.08
CA ARG A 186 -2.34 18.87 -21.15
C ARG A 186 -0.97 18.35 -21.62
N THR A 187 -0.88 17.21 -22.31
CA THR A 187 0.41 16.68 -22.82
C THR A 187 0.59 16.74 -24.34
N THR A 188 -0.25 17.47 -25.08
CA THR A 188 -0.05 17.71 -26.51
C THR A 188 0.01 19.20 -26.84
N SER A 189 1.05 19.90 -26.39
CA SER A 189 1.48 21.15 -27.05
C SER A 189 2.88 21.55 -26.58
N ALA A 190 3.88 21.31 -27.42
CA ALA A 190 5.08 22.12 -27.56
C ALA A 190 5.71 21.75 -28.91
N ASP A 191 5.31 22.51 -29.94
CA ASP A 191 6.17 22.80 -31.09
C ASP A 191 7.37 23.65 -30.64
#